data_AF-A0A4S8KWM4-F1
#
_entry.id   AF-A0A4S8KWM4-F1
#
_cell.length_a   1.000
_cell.length_b   1.000
_cell.length_c   1.000
_cell.angle_alpha   90.00
_cell.angle_beta   90.00
_cell.angle_gamma   90.00
#
_symmetry.space_group_name_H-M   'P 1'
#
loop_
_entity.id
_entity.type
_entity.pdbx_description
1 polymer ?
#
loop_
_entity_poly.entity_id
_entity_poly.type
_entity_poly.pdbx_seq_one_letter_code
_entity_poly.pdbx_strand_id
1 'polypeptide(L)'
;YMDDFYGWDFKRNLVFYHGQMCPHRQVQLLVFWERIRCPFEDEKQPDGGRLKIIGFWVDAIKGSISLTSESIQALVSDINAFLSTPNRKPALSVWQHLTGSLNWSLNVLPWARPGLTEMYRKMSGETHQHAGIPINGEVYRDLTWITNMLQSA
;
A
#
# COMPACT_ATOMS: atom_id res chain seq x y z
N TYR A 1 -19.10 -7.91 2.30
CA TYR A 1 -18.51 -7.63 0.98
C TYR A 1 -17.07 -8.11 1.05
N MET A 2 -16.70 -9.07 0.21
CA MET A 2 -15.34 -9.64 0.19
C MET A 2 -14.60 -8.99 -0.98
N ASP A 3 -13.58 -8.17 -0.69
CA ASP A 3 -12.86 -7.38 -1.71
C ASP A 3 -11.43 -7.87 -1.96
N ASP A 4 -10.81 -8.49 -0.95
CA ASP A 4 -9.38 -8.82 -0.99
C ASP A 4 -9.15 -10.34 -1.11
N PHE A 5 -9.54 -10.91 -2.25
CA PHE A 5 -9.16 -12.27 -2.62
C PHE A 5 -8.44 -12.30 -3.97
N TYR A 6 -7.30 -12.99 -4.01
CA TYR A 6 -6.47 -13.09 -5.21
C TYR A 6 -6.13 -14.55 -5.48
N GLY A 7 -6.02 -14.88 -6.76
CA GLY A 7 -5.69 -16.22 -7.20
C GLY A 7 -4.91 -16.20 -8.51
N TRP A 8 -4.55 -17.39 -8.98
CA TRP A 8 -3.92 -17.57 -10.27
C TRP A 8 -4.62 -18.67 -11.05
N ASP A 9 -4.63 -18.52 -12.36
CA ASP A 9 -5.08 -19.53 -13.30
C ASP A 9 -4.23 -19.48 -14.58
N PHE A 10 -4.29 -20.52 -15.39
CA PHE A 10 -3.66 -20.53 -16.69
C PHE A 10 -4.44 -19.66 -17.68
N LYS A 11 -3.74 -18.90 -18.52
CA LYS A 11 -4.35 -17.99 -19.52
C LYS A 11 -5.42 -18.63 -20.43
N ARG A 12 -5.35 -19.95 -20.66
CA ARG A 12 -6.30 -20.69 -21.50
C ARG A 12 -7.46 -21.31 -20.72
N ASN A 13 -7.41 -21.29 -19.39
CA ASN A 13 -8.44 -21.88 -18.54
C ASN A 13 -9.53 -20.85 -18.24
N LEU A 14 -10.29 -20.50 -19.27
CA LEU A 14 -11.33 -19.48 -19.20
C LEU A 14 -12.72 -20.10 -19.38
N VAL A 15 -13.71 -19.52 -18.71
CA VAL A 15 -15.13 -19.88 -18.82
C VAL A 15 -15.97 -18.61 -19.00
N PHE A 16 -17.10 -18.74 -19.70
CA PHE A 16 -18.01 -17.63 -19.90
C PHE A 16 -18.87 -17.42 -18.65
N TYR A 17 -18.82 -16.23 -18.06
CA TYR A 17 -19.55 -15.85 -16.85
C TYR A 17 -19.92 -14.36 -16.92
N HIS A 18 -21.17 -14.03 -16.60
CA HIS A 18 -21.70 -12.65 -16.63
C HIS A 18 -21.36 -11.85 -17.91
N GLY A 19 -21.40 -12.50 -19.08
CA GLY A 19 -21.19 -11.81 -20.36
C GLY A 19 -19.73 -11.67 -20.81
N GLN A 20 -18.77 -12.20 -20.04
CA GLN A 20 -17.33 -12.13 -20.36
C GLN A 20 -16.61 -13.45 -20.12
N MET A 21 -15.41 -13.59 -20.68
CA MET A 21 -14.54 -14.75 -20.43
C MET A 21 -13.69 -14.48 -19.20
N CYS A 22 -13.81 -15.31 -18.17
CA CYS A 22 -13.10 -15.17 -16.89
C CYS A 22 -12.30 -16.44 -16.56
N PRO A 23 -11.25 -16.34 -15.73
CA PRO A 23 -10.53 -17.51 -15.22
C PRO A 23 -11.46 -18.50 -14.50
N HIS A 24 -11.30 -19.79 -14.79
CA HIS A 24 -12.16 -20.83 -14.24
C HIS A 24 -12.18 -20.83 -12.71
N ARG A 25 -11.01 -20.75 -12.07
CA ARG A 25 -10.92 -20.73 -10.59
C ARG A 25 -11.54 -19.49 -9.97
N GLN A 26 -11.48 -18.35 -10.66
CA GLN A 26 -12.16 -17.13 -10.23
C GLN A 26 -13.68 -17.36 -10.23
N VAL A 27 -14.22 -17.87 -11.34
CA VAL A 27 -15.66 -18.16 -11.44
C VAL A 27 -16.12 -19.21 -10.42
N GLN A 28 -15.32 -20.23 -10.12
CA GLN A 28 -15.63 -21.19 -9.06
C GLN A 28 -15.83 -20.51 -7.70
N LEU A 29 -15.01 -19.52 -7.37
CA LEU A 29 -15.14 -18.74 -6.15
C LEU A 29 -16.38 -17.84 -6.18
N LEU A 30 -16.65 -17.16 -7.30
CA LEU A 30 -17.81 -16.28 -7.45
C LEU A 30 -19.13 -17.07 -7.28
N VAL A 31 -19.24 -18.25 -7.91
CA VAL A 31 -20.39 -19.15 -7.74
C VAL A 31 -20.53 -19.61 -6.29
N PHE A 32 -19.41 -19.87 -5.59
CA PHE A 32 -19.45 -20.16 -4.17
C PHE A 32 -19.98 -18.96 -3.36
N TRP A 33 -19.51 -17.75 -3.65
CA TRP A 33 -19.99 -16.52 -3.02
C TRP A 33 -21.47 -16.27 -3.25
N GLU A 34 -21.99 -16.46 -4.47
CA GLU A 34 -23.43 -16.42 -4.76
C GLU A 34 -24.20 -17.39 -3.86
N ARG A 35 -23.70 -18.63 -3.73
CA ARG A 35 -24.34 -19.67 -2.93
C ARG A 35 -24.43 -19.31 -1.45
N ILE A 36 -23.41 -18.66 -0.89
CA ILE A 36 -23.41 -18.20 0.51
C ILE A 36 -23.95 -16.78 0.67
N ARG A 37 -24.45 -16.16 -0.41
CA ARG A 37 -24.93 -14.77 -0.46
C ARG A 37 -23.87 -13.75 0.00
N CYS A 38 -22.60 -14.03 -0.28
CA CYS A 38 -21.52 -13.07 -0.08
C CYS A 38 -21.53 -12.07 -1.24
N PRO A 39 -21.70 -10.76 -0.97
CA PRO A 39 -21.75 -9.77 -2.04
C PRO A 39 -20.36 -9.49 -2.61
N PHE A 40 -20.30 -9.36 -3.94
CA PHE A 40 -19.16 -8.95 -4.75
C PHE A 40 -19.64 -8.10 -5.94
N GLU A 41 -18.72 -7.38 -6.59
CA GLU A 41 -18.99 -6.63 -7.83
C GLU A 41 -18.10 -7.12 -8.96
N ASP A 42 -18.66 -7.29 -10.16
CA ASP A 42 -17.94 -7.76 -11.35
C ASP A 42 -16.79 -6.82 -11.74
N GLU A 43 -16.96 -5.51 -11.57
CA GLU A 43 -15.92 -4.49 -11.82
C GLU A 43 -14.68 -4.69 -10.95
N LYS A 44 -14.84 -5.34 -9.80
CA LYS A 44 -13.76 -5.66 -8.86
C LYS A 44 -13.20 -7.07 -9.03
N GLN A 45 -13.59 -7.78 -10.08
CA GLN A 45 -13.05 -9.10 -10.42
C GLN A 45 -12.12 -9.05 -11.66
N PRO A 46 -11.13 -8.15 -11.73
CA PRO A 46 -10.25 -8.08 -12.89
C PRO A 46 -9.34 -9.30 -12.96
N ASP A 47 -9.08 -9.77 -14.18
CA ASP A 47 -8.05 -10.77 -14.46
C ASP A 47 -6.97 -10.24 -15.40
N GLY A 48 -5.78 -10.82 -15.33
CA GLY A 48 -4.67 -10.44 -16.19
C GLY A 48 -3.31 -10.78 -15.62
N GLY A 49 -2.27 -10.64 -16.44
CA GLY A 49 -0.88 -10.84 -16.02
C GLY A 49 -0.32 -9.70 -15.16
N ARG A 50 -0.97 -8.53 -15.16
CA ARG A 50 -0.65 -7.36 -14.34
C ARG A 50 -1.92 -6.78 -13.77
N LEU A 51 -2.00 -6.71 -12.44
CA LEU A 51 -3.19 -6.22 -11.74
C LEU A 51 -2.78 -5.23 -10.65
N LYS A 52 -3.69 -4.30 -10.35
CA LYS A 52 -3.56 -3.43 -9.19
C LYS A 52 -4.21 -4.13 -7.98
N ILE A 53 -3.41 -4.48 -6.97
CA ILE A 53 -3.84 -5.22 -5.77
C ILE A 53 -3.50 -4.36 -4.54
N ILE A 54 -4.50 -4.00 -3.72
CA ILE A 54 -4.37 -3.12 -2.53
C ILE A 54 -3.53 -1.84 -2.76
N GLY A 55 -3.58 -1.30 -3.98
CA GLY A 55 -2.82 -0.10 -4.37
C GLY A 55 -1.44 -0.36 -5.01
N PHE A 56 -0.98 -1.61 -5.10
CA PHE A 56 0.29 -1.97 -5.76
C PHE A 56 0.07 -2.55 -7.15
N TRP A 57 1.03 -2.35 -8.05
CA TRP A 57 1.11 -3.13 -9.28
C TRP A 57 1.74 -4.49 -8.98
N VAL A 58 1.01 -5.55 -9.28
CA VAL A 58 1.50 -6.93 -9.21
C VAL A 58 1.62 -7.46 -10.63
N ASP A 59 2.85 -7.77 -11.04
CA ASP A 59 3.17 -8.38 -12.33
C ASP A 59 3.49 -9.85 -12.13
N ALA A 60 2.52 -10.71 -12.43
CA ALA A 60 2.66 -12.16 -12.31
C ALA A 60 3.59 -12.75 -13.38
N ILE A 61 3.82 -12.05 -14.49
CA ILE A 61 4.72 -12.50 -15.57
C ILE A 61 6.17 -12.29 -15.16
N LYS A 62 6.48 -11.13 -14.56
CA LYS A 62 7.82 -10.80 -14.05
C LYS A 62 8.07 -11.29 -12.62
N GLY A 63 7.02 -11.63 -11.88
CA GLY A 63 7.11 -11.98 -10.46
C GLY A 63 7.49 -10.79 -9.58
N SER A 64 7.02 -9.59 -9.90
CA SER A 64 7.38 -8.35 -9.21
C SER A 64 6.17 -7.61 -8.67
N ILE A 65 6.37 -6.91 -7.56
CA ILE A 65 5.40 -5.96 -6.99
C ILE A 65 6.05 -4.58 -7.00
N SER A 66 5.31 -3.55 -7.40
CA SER A 66 5.79 -2.17 -7.41
C SER A 66 4.72 -1.19 -6.91
N LEU A 67 5.18 -0.05 -6.40
CA LEU A 67 4.31 1.09 -6.12
C LEU A 67 3.85 1.72 -7.45
N THR A 68 2.70 2.38 -7.45
CA THR A 68 2.33 3.22 -8.59
C THR A 68 3.07 4.55 -8.52
N SER A 69 3.27 5.20 -9.67
CA SER A 69 3.93 6.51 -9.72
C SER A 69 3.18 7.56 -8.90
N GLU A 70 1.84 7.49 -8.86
CA GLU A 70 0.99 8.36 -8.05
C GLU A 70 1.21 8.11 -6.55
N SER A 71 1.31 6.84 -6.13
CA SER A 71 1.61 6.50 -4.75
C SER A 71 3.01 6.96 -4.33
N ILE A 72 4.01 6.83 -5.19
CA ILE A 72 5.36 7.36 -4.94
C ILE A 72 5.30 8.88 -4.75
N GLN A 73 4.63 9.60 -5.65
CA GLN A 73 4.50 11.05 -5.57
C GLN A 73 3.76 11.49 -4.30
N ALA A 74 2.68 10.79 -3.93
CA ALA A 74 1.94 11.06 -2.70
C ALA A 74 2.81 10.86 -1.45
N LEU A 75 3.55 9.75 -1.36
CA LEU A 75 4.45 9.48 -0.23
C LEU A 75 5.56 10.52 -0.13
N VAL A 76 6.19 10.88 -1.25
CA VAL A 76 7.22 11.92 -1.29
C VAL A 76 6.64 13.29 -0.87
N SER A 77 5.44 13.62 -1.33
CA SER A 77 4.73 14.83 -0.92
C SER A 77 4.44 14.83 0.58
N ASP A 78 3.95 13.72 1.13
CA ASP A 78 3.65 13.58 2.56
C ASP A 78 4.91 13.74 3.43
N ILE A 79 6.02 13.12 3.02
CA ILE A 79 7.32 13.30 3.68
C ILE A 79 7.74 14.77 3.66
N ASN A 80 7.69 15.41 2.49
CA ASN A 80 8.10 16.82 2.35
C ASN A 80 7.23 17.76 3.18
N ALA A 81 5.92 17.53 3.22
CA ALA A 81 4.98 18.29 4.03
C ALA A 81 5.28 18.11 5.54
N PHE A 82 5.51 16.87 5.97
CA PHE A 82 5.89 16.56 7.34
C PHE A 82 7.19 17.26 7.77
N LEU A 83 8.25 17.15 6.96
CA LEU A 83 9.56 17.77 7.23
C LEU A 83 9.47 19.31 7.23
N SER A 84 8.54 19.87 6.48
CA SER A 84 8.29 21.32 6.37
C SER A 84 7.32 21.85 7.44
N THR A 85 6.90 21.02 8.41
CA THR A 85 5.99 21.44 9.48
C THR A 85 6.57 22.65 10.24
N PRO A 86 5.77 23.71 10.49
CA PRO A 86 6.21 24.87 11.27
C PRO A 86 6.81 24.45 12.63
N ASN A 87 7.92 25.09 13.00
CA ASN A 87 8.70 24.78 14.21
C ASN A 87 9.24 23.34 14.28
N ARG A 88 9.11 22.54 13.20
CA ARG A 88 9.49 21.12 13.12
C ARG A 88 8.88 20.27 14.24
N LYS A 89 7.67 20.62 14.68
CA LYS A 89 6.94 19.94 15.76
C LYS A 89 5.55 19.47 15.31
N PRO A 90 5.46 18.53 14.35
CA PRO A 90 4.18 17.96 13.96
C PRO A 90 3.47 17.31 15.14
N ALA A 91 2.15 17.41 15.13
CA ALA A 91 1.28 16.72 16.07
C ALA A 91 1.50 15.20 15.94
N LEU A 92 1.36 14.46 17.05
CA LEU A 92 1.45 12.99 17.05
C LEU A 92 0.54 12.34 15.99
N SER A 93 -0.64 12.88 15.74
CA SER A 93 -1.53 12.40 14.67
C SER A 93 -0.89 12.44 13.27
N VAL A 94 -0.08 13.46 12.99
CA VAL A 94 0.64 13.60 11.71
C VAL A 94 1.79 12.60 11.63
N TRP A 95 2.50 12.37 12.73
CA TRP A 95 3.51 11.29 12.81
C TRP A 95 2.90 9.92 12.53
N GLN A 96 1.77 9.61 13.17
CA GLN A 96 1.07 8.33 13.00
C GLN A 96 0.55 8.16 11.57
N HIS A 97 -0.04 9.20 10.99
CA HIS A 97 -0.49 9.19 9.60
C HIS A 97 0.67 8.89 8.63
N LEU A 98 1.77 9.64 8.72
CA LEU A 98 2.93 9.42 7.85
C LEU A 98 3.53 8.03 8.07
N THR A 99 3.67 7.59 9.32
CA THR A 99 4.21 6.26 9.64
C THR A 99 3.33 5.16 9.06
N GLY A 100 2.00 5.31 9.11
CA GLY A 100 1.05 4.39 8.49
C GLY A 100 1.22 4.30 6.97
N SER A 101 1.28 5.45 6.29
CA SER A 101 1.49 5.52 4.84
C SER A 101 2.83 4.89 4.42
N LEU A 102 3.90 5.16 5.17
CA LEU A 102 5.20 4.55 4.90
C LEU A 102 5.21 3.05 5.22
N ASN A 103 4.56 2.63 6.30
CA ASN A 103 4.48 1.20 6.64
C ASN A 103 3.73 0.41 5.56
N TRP A 104 2.72 1.00 4.91
CA TRP A 104 2.09 0.41 3.72
C TRP A 104 3.10 0.21 2.58
N SER A 105 3.96 1.21 2.29
CA SER A 105 4.94 1.11 1.20
C SER A 105 6.04 0.05 1.45
N LEU A 106 6.31 -0.30 2.72
CA LEU A 106 7.26 -1.35 3.09
C LEU A 106 6.86 -2.76 2.64
N ASN A 107 5.62 -2.97 2.20
CA ASN A 107 5.22 -4.21 1.53
C ASN A 107 5.92 -4.38 0.17
N VAL A 108 6.31 -3.28 -0.46
CA VAL A 108 7.08 -3.25 -1.72
C VAL A 108 8.57 -3.04 -1.46
N LEU A 109 8.90 -2.20 -0.47
CA LEU A 109 10.28 -1.81 -0.14
C LEU A 109 10.68 -2.30 1.26
N PRO A 110 10.79 -3.62 1.49
CA PRO A 110 11.09 -4.14 2.83
C PRO A 110 12.44 -3.64 3.37
N TRP A 111 13.38 -3.32 2.49
CA TRP A 111 14.70 -2.79 2.83
C TRP A 111 14.65 -1.40 3.47
N ALA A 112 13.57 -0.64 3.27
CA ALA A 112 13.39 0.69 3.84
C ALA A 112 12.94 0.68 5.32
N ARG A 113 12.65 -0.50 5.88
CA ARG A 113 12.23 -0.70 7.28
C ARG A 113 13.09 0.05 8.31
N PRO A 114 14.43 0.04 8.24
CA PRO A 114 15.27 0.74 9.21
C PRO A 114 14.94 2.24 9.32
N GLY A 115 14.50 2.87 8.23
CA GLY A 115 14.18 4.31 8.21
C GLY A 115 12.91 4.69 8.98
N LEU A 116 12.13 3.73 9.48
CA LEU A 116 11.00 4.01 10.40
C LEU A 116 11.36 3.86 11.87
N THR A 117 12.56 3.36 12.21
CA THR A 117 12.96 3.06 13.58
C THR A 117 12.86 4.30 14.48
N GLU A 118 13.45 5.40 14.02
CA GLU A 118 13.48 6.64 14.80
C GLU A 118 12.11 7.33 14.85
N MET A 119 11.24 7.10 13.85
CA MET A 119 9.85 7.55 13.92
C MET A 119 9.07 6.83 15.03
N TYR A 120 9.14 5.49 15.08
CA TYR A 120 8.51 4.73 16.16
C TYR A 120 9.08 5.08 17.52
N ARG A 121 10.39 5.29 17.62
CA ARG A 121 11.05 5.73 18.86
C ARG A 121 10.52 7.07 19.34
N LYS A 122 10.30 8.03 18.43
CA LYS A 122 9.77 9.36 18.74
C LYS A 122 8.31 9.35 19.18
N MET A 123 7.50 8.44 18.65
CA MET A 123 6.10 8.30 19.04
C MET A 123 5.91 7.42 20.29
N SER A 124 6.95 6.68 20.72
CA SER A 124 6.84 5.73 21.82
C SER A 124 6.51 6.43 23.14
N GLY A 125 5.44 6.00 23.79
CA GLY A 125 4.96 6.59 25.06
C GLY A 125 4.16 7.88 24.90
N GLU A 126 4.06 8.44 23.69
CA GLU A 126 3.27 9.62 23.40
C GLU A 126 1.80 9.25 23.23
N THR A 127 0.92 9.92 23.98
CA THR A 127 -0.53 9.60 24.02
C THR A 127 -1.41 10.77 23.60
N HIS A 128 -0.88 12.00 23.63
CA HIS A 128 -1.62 13.20 23.28
C HIS A 128 -1.54 13.48 21.78
N GLN A 129 -2.63 13.20 21.06
CA GLN A 129 -2.68 13.29 19.59
C GLN A 129 -2.25 14.64 19.01
N HIS A 130 -2.52 15.74 19.72
CA HIS A 130 -2.17 17.10 19.28
C HIS A 130 -0.85 17.64 19.84
N ALA A 131 -0.12 16.83 20.62
CA ALA A 131 1.19 17.24 21.13
C ALA A 131 2.20 17.34 19.98
N GLY A 132 2.88 18.48 19.88
CA GLY A 132 3.90 18.72 18.88
C GLY A 132 5.21 18.01 19.25
N ILE A 133 5.54 16.93 18.52
CA ILE A 133 6.75 16.14 18.74
C ILE A 133 7.85 16.64 17.79
N PRO A 134 9.02 17.04 18.31
CA PRO A 134 10.08 17.61 17.48
C PRO A 134 10.76 16.57 16.57
N ILE A 135 10.89 16.91 15.29
CA ILE A 135 11.69 16.20 14.30
C ILE A 135 13.17 16.44 14.63
N ASN A 136 13.93 15.36 14.85
CA ASN A 136 15.38 15.41 15.06
C ASN A 136 16.15 15.13 13.76
N GLY A 137 17.48 15.28 13.81
CA GLY A 137 18.34 15.03 12.66
C GLY A 137 18.29 13.60 12.13
N GLU A 138 18.11 12.61 13.02
CA GLU A 138 17.99 11.20 12.65
C GLU A 138 16.73 10.94 11.81
N VAL A 139 15.55 11.40 12.26
CA VAL A 139 14.30 11.28 11.49
C VAL A 139 14.41 12.02 10.16
N TYR A 140 15.01 13.21 10.15
CA TYR A 140 15.20 13.95 8.89
C TYR A 140 16.05 13.15 7.89
N ARG A 141 17.17 12.59 8.34
CA ARG A 141 18.09 11.79 7.52
C ARG A 141 17.40 10.53 6.99
N ASP A 142 16.69 9.82 7.85
CA ASP A 142 16.03 8.56 7.52
C ASP A 142 14.87 8.80 6.52
N LEU A 143 14.06 9.84 6.72
CA LEU A 143 12.99 10.21 5.78
C LEU A 143 13.54 10.68 4.44
N THR A 144 14.65 11.43 4.43
CA THR A 144 15.33 11.82 3.19
C THR A 144 15.85 10.60 2.43
N TRP A 145 16.42 9.63 3.14
CA TRP A 145 16.87 8.37 2.57
C TRP A 145 15.71 7.56 1.97
N ILE A 146 14.57 7.48 2.66
CA ILE A 146 13.35 6.86 2.15
C ILE A 146 12.86 7.54 0.87
N THR A 147 12.83 8.88 0.83
CA THR A 147 12.45 9.64 -0.37
C THR A 147 13.33 9.27 -1.57
N ASN A 148 14.66 9.21 -1.38
CA ASN A 148 15.58 8.83 -2.45
C ASN A 148 15.32 7.40 -2.95
N MET A 149 15.06 6.45 -2.05
CA MET A 149 14.71 5.08 -2.43
C MET A 149 13.40 5.02 -3.22
N LEU A 150 12.36 5.72 -2.76
CA LEU A 150 11.05 5.77 -3.43
C LEU A 150 11.16 6.32 -4.86
N GLN A 151 12.01 7.31 -5.08
CA GLN A 151 12.24 7.90 -6.40
C GLN A 151 13.06 6.99 -7.34
N SER A 152 13.76 6.00 -6.79
CA SER A 152 14.54 5.00 -7.53
C SER A 152 13.86 3.64 -7.69
N ALA A 153 12.67 3.48 -7.11
CA ALA A 153 11.92 2.21 -7.01
C ALA A 153 11.12 1.87 -8.27
#